data_AF-A0A3D2JAU5-F1
#
_entry.id   AF-A0A3D2JAU5-F1
#
_cell.length_a   1.000
_cell.length_b   1.000
_cell.length_c   1.000
_cell.angle_alpha   90.00
_cell.angle_beta   90.00
_cell.angle_gamma   90.00
#
_symmetry.space_group_name_H-M   'P 1'
#
loop_
_entity.id
_entity.type
_entity.pdbx_description
1 polymer ?
#
loop_
_entity_poly.entity_id
_entity_poly.type
_entity_poly.pdbx_seq_one_letter_code
_entity_poly.pdbx_strand_id
1 'polypeptide(L)'
;AAETPAKIDVVNHLVDKHRDDQVLIIGQYIDQLKQLAALLDAPLLTGKTPNGQREKLYEQFRQGNIRRMVVSKVANFAIDLPDANV
;
A
#
# COMPACT_ATOMS: atom_id res chain seq x y z
N ALA A 1 -16.52 -38.93 7.25
CA ALA A 1 -15.24 -38.76 7.96
C ALA A 1 -14.12 -38.53 6.94
N ALA A 2 -13.82 -37.27 6.65
CA ALA A 2 -12.63 -36.83 5.91
C ALA A 2 -12.37 -35.34 6.20
N GLU A 3 -12.48 -34.95 7.47
CA GLU A 3 -12.04 -33.65 7.95
C GLU A 3 -10.55 -33.75 8.20
N THR A 4 -9.75 -33.63 7.14
CA THR A 4 -8.30 -33.61 7.24
C THR A 4 -7.88 -32.25 7.86
N PRO A 5 -7.32 -32.22 9.08
CA PRO A 5 -6.94 -30.97 9.77
C PRO A 5 -5.90 -30.16 8.97
N ALA A 6 -5.07 -30.84 8.18
CA ALA A 6 -4.02 -30.23 7.36
C ALA A 6 -4.53 -29.22 6.31
N LYS A 7 -5.81 -29.31 5.88
CA LYS A 7 -6.40 -28.32 4.98
C LYS A 7 -6.71 -27.00 5.68
N ILE A 8 -7.06 -27.04 6.97
CA ILE A 8 -7.38 -25.84 7.74
C ILE A 8 -6.09 -25.04 8.03
N ASP A 9 -4.97 -25.72 8.28
CA ASP A 9 -3.68 -25.05 8.48
C ASP A 9 -3.17 -24.34 7.21
N VAL A 10 -3.30 -24.96 6.03
CA VAL A 10 -2.92 -24.31 4.76
C VAL A 10 -3.82 -23.11 4.44
N VAL A 11 -5.12 -23.22 4.73
CA VAL A 11 -6.07 -22.11 4.55
C VAL A 11 -5.78 -20.98 5.54
N ASN A 12 -5.50 -21.29 6.82
CA ASN A 12 -5.07 -20.29 7.79
C ASN A 12 -3.74 -19.64 7.39
N HIS A 13 -2.77 -20.40 6.89
CA HIS A 13 -1.48 -19.87 6.43
C HIS A 13 -1.61 -18.98 5.17
N LEU A 14 -2.59 -19.25 4.30
CA LEU A 14 -2.91 -18.40 3.14
C LEU A 14 -3.71 -17.14 3.54
N VAL A 15 -4.65 -17.26 4.50
CA VAL A 15 -5.44 -16.14 5.02
C VAL A 15 -4.59 -15.19 5.87
N ASP A 16 -3.61 -15.71 6.63
CA ASP A 16 -2.62 -14.91 7.37
C ASP A 16 -1.60 -14.25 6.42
N LYS A 17 -1.38 -14.84 5.23
CA LYS A 17 -0.55 -14.27 4.15
C LYS A 17 -1.24 -13.18 3.34
N HIS A 18 -2.57 -13.01 3.47
CA HIS A 18 -3.39 -12.10 2.65
C HIS A 18 -4.37 -11.22 3.47
N ARG A 19 -4.04 -10.89 4.73
CA ARG A 19 -4.90 -10.08 5.60
C ARG A 19 -4.66 -8.57 5.56
N ASP A 20 -3.62 -8.12 4.86
CA ASP A 20 -3.07 -6.76 4.93
C ASP A 20 -2.99 -6.09 3.57
N ASP A 21 -4.13 -5.92 2.90
CA ASP A 21 -4.18 -5.29 1.59
C ASP A 21 -3.55 -3.88 1.63
N GLN A 22 -2.60 -3.67 0.73
CA GLN A 22 -1.89 -2.42 0.58
C GLN A 22 -2.68 -1.49 -0.34
N VAL A 23 -3.27 -0.44 0.22
CA VAL A 23 -4.11 0.51 -0.51
C VAL A 23 -3.26 1.68 -1.00
N LEU A 24 -3.20 1.86 -2.32
CA LEU A 24 -2.56 2.99 -2.96
C LEU A 24 -3.61 3.92 -3.59
N ILE A 25 -3.63 5.18 -3.16
CA ILE A 25 -4.54 6.20 -3.69
C ILE A 25 -3.77 7.16 -4.57
N ILE A 26 -4.08 7.19 -5.87
CA ILE A 26 -3.44 8.08 -6.84
C ILE A 26 -4.39 9.19 -7.25
N GLY A 27 -3.94 10.45 -7.17
CA GLY A 27 -4.75 11.60 -7.59
C GLY A 27 -3.96 12.70 -8.27
N GLN A 28 -4.65 13.60 -8.97
CA GLN A 28 -4.02 14.75 -9.62
C GLN A 28 -4.00 16.00 -8.74
N TYR A 29 -5.04 16.20 -7.93
CA TYR A 29 -5.24 17.44 -7.17
C TYR A 29 -4.59 17.34 -5.79
N ILE A 30 -3.44 18.00 -5.62
CA ILE A 30 -2.62 17.92 -4.40
C ILE A 30 -3.40 18.29 -3.14
N ASP A 31 -4.25 19.31 -3.18
CA ASP A 31 -4.95 19.76 -1.98
C ASP A 31 -6.04 18.79 -1.52
N GLN A 32 -6.71 18.11 -2.47
CA GLN A 32 -7.61 17.00 -2.15
C GLN A 32 -6.83 15.81 -1.58
N LEU A 33 -5.66 15.50 -2.15
CA LEU A 33 -4.81 14.42 -1.65
C LEU A 33 -4.28 14.67 -0.24
N LYS A 34 -3.97 15.92 0.12
CA LYS A 34 -3.61 16.28 1.50
C LYS A 34 -4.75 16.01 2.48
N GLN A 35 -5.97 16.37 2.11
CA GLN A 35 -7.15 16.09 2.93
C GLN A 35 -7.36 14.59 3.09
N LEU A 36 -7.25 13.82 1.99
CA LEU A 36 -7.37 12.36 2.02
C LEU A 36 -6.27 11.70 2.86
N ALA A 37 -5.02 12.15 2.71
CA ALA A 37 -3.89 11.66 3.49
C ALA A 37 -4.09 11.88 4.99
N ALA A 38 -4.58 13.05 5.39
CA ALA A 38 -4.90 13.35 6.79
C ALA A 38 -6.08 12.52 7.31
N LEU A 39 -7.13 12.33 6.50
CA LEU A 39 -8.29 11.53 6.87
C LEU A 39 -7.97 10.04 7.02
N LEU A 40 -7.06 9.53 6.19
CA LEU A 40 -6.70 8.11 6.15
C LEU A 40 -5.47 7.78 7.01
N ASP A 41 -4.89 8.78 7.67
CA ASP A 41 -3.62 8.67 8.39
C ASP A 41 -2.55 7.95 7.54
N ALA A 42 -2.38 8.47 6.31
CA ALA A 42 -1.56 7.87 5.28
C ALA A 42 -0.52 8.88 4.77
N PRO A 43 0.73 8.46 4.51
CA PRO A 43 1.73 9.33 3.94
C PRO A 43 1.34 9.80 2.54
N LEU A 44 1.58 11.09 2.28
CA LEU A 44 1.37 11.73 0.98
C LEU A 44 2.70 11.90 0.24
N LEU A 45 2.78 11.32 -0.95
CA LEU A 45 3.88 11.45 -1.86
C LEU A 45 3.53 12.41 -2.99
N THR A 46 4.30 13.49 -3.11
CA THR A 46 4.12 14.50 -4.16
C THR A 46 5.39 14.66 -4.97
N GLY A 47 5.32 15.38 -6.09
CA GLY A 47 6.52 15.73 -6.88
C GLY A 47 7.55 16.56 -6.11
N LYS A 48 7.19 17.15 -4.96
CA LYS A 48 8.10 17.88 -4.07
C LYS A 48 8.77 16.99 -3.02
N THR A 49 8.31 15.75 -2.84
CA THR A 49 8.90 14.81 -1.88
C THR A 49 10.32 14.45 -2.33
N PRO A 50 11.35 14.68 -1.50
CA PRO A 50 12.74 14.35 -1.83
C PRO A 50 12.92 12.87 -2.17
N ASN A 51 13.86 12.56 -3.08
CA ASN A 51 14.07 11.18 -3.54
C ASN A 51 14.35 10.20 -2.39
N GLY A 52 15.18 10.55 -1.41
CA GLY A 52 15.46 9.65 -0.28
C GLY A 52 14.24 9.38 0.63
N GLN A 53 13.37 10.38 0.82
CA GLN A 53 12.12 10.18 1.56
C GLN A 53 11.12 9.33 0.76
N ARG A 54 11.09 9.54 -0.56
CA ARG A 54 10.29 8.76 -1.50
C ARG A 54 10.66 7.28 -1.43
N GLU A 55 11.93 6.94 -1.60
CA GLU A 55 12.43 5.56 -1.55
C GLU A 55 12.08 4.88 -0.23
N LYS A 56 12.30 5.57 0.91
CA LYS A 56 11.96 5.05 2.23
C LYS A 56 10.47 4.75 2.40
N LEU A 57 9.59 5.63 1.93
CA LEU A 57 8.14 5.42 2.00
C LEU A 57 7.70 4.24 1.12
N TYR A 58 8.29 4.10 -0.08
CA TYR A 58 8.02 2.95 -0.94
C TYR A 58 8.53 1.63 -0.36
N GLU A 59 9.73 1.63 0.23
CA GLU A 59 10.27 0.44 0.90
C GLU A 59 9.38 0.03 2.07
N GLN A 60 8.95 0.98 2.90
CA GLN A 60 8.02 0.73 3.99
C GLN A 60 6.65 0.25 3.49
N PHE A 61 6.15 0.77 2.37
CA PHE A 61 4.93 0.29 1.74
C PHE A 61 5.09 -1.16 1.26
N ARG A 62 6.16 -1.47 0.51
CA ARG A 62 6.44 -2.85 0.02
C ARG A 62 6.61 -3.86 1.15
N GLN A 63 7.26 -3.46 2.25
CA GLN A 63 7.45 -4.31 3.42
C GLN A 63 6.16 -4.50 4.23
N GLY A 64 5.06 -3.82 3.89
CA GLY A 64 3.79 -3.86 4.63
C GLY A 64 3.79 -3.03 5.92
N ASN A 65 4.88 -2.31 6.21
CA ASN A 65 4.98 -1.39 7.35
C ASN A 65 4.01 -0.20 7.19
N ILE A 66 3.80 0.24 5.94
CA ILE A 66 2.75 1.19 5.58
C ILE A 66 1.73 0.43 4.73
N ARG A 67 0.48 0.38 5.19
CA ARG A 67 -0.61 -0.30 4.46
C ARG A 67 -1.41 0.62 3.56
N ARG A 68 -1.29 1.94 3.75
CA ARG A 68 -2.07 2.95 3.01
C ARG A 68 -1.14 4.06 2.59
N MET A 69 -1.15 4.43 1.31
CA MET A 69 -0.30 5.51 0.81
C MET A 69 -1.05 6.34 -0.23
N VAL A 70 -0.85 7.65 -0.21
CA VAL A 70 -1.45 8.59 -1.15
C VAL A 70 -0.35 9.16 -2.04
N VAL A 71 -0.54 9.15 -3.36
CA VAL A 71 0.48 9.54 -4.33
C VAL A 71 -0.12 10.50 -5.36
N SER A 72 0.62 11.55 -5.72
CA SER A 72 0.20 12.43 -6.80
C SER A 72 0.59 11.89 -8.19
N LYS A 73 -0.20 12.19 -9.22
CA LYS A 73 0.06 11.78 -10.62
C LYS A 73 1.49 12.08 -11.10
N VAL A 74 2.07 13.19 -10.62
CA VAL A 74 3.44 13.61 -10.94
C VAL A 74 4.49 12.73 -10.22
N ALA A 75 4.15 12.20 -9.05
CA ALA A 75 4.99 11.27 -8.29
C ALA A 75 4.82 9.80 -8.72
N ASN A 76 3.76 9.47 -9.48
CA ASN A 76 3.45 8.12 -9.95
C ASN A 76 4.20 7.71 -11.23
N PHE A 77 5.06 8.58 -11.80
CA PHE A 77 5.59 8.39 -13.16
C PHE A 77 6.75 7.38 -13.27
N ALA A 78 7.16 6.71 -12.18
CA ALA A 78 8.44 5.98 -12.16
C ALA A 78 8.42 4.62 -11.44
N ILE A 79 7.26 4.02 -11.14
CA ILE A 79 7.23 2.91 -10.16
C ILE A 79 6.42 1.73 -10.67
N ASP A 80 7.15 0.64 -10.94
CA ASP A 80 6.68 -0.73 -10.91
C ASP A 80 6.07 -1.00 -9.53
N LEU A 81 4.75 -0.87 -9.45
CA LEU A 81 3.96 -1.29 -8.30
C LEU A 81 3.75 -2.80 -8.41
N PRO A 82 4.17 -3.60 -7.40
CA PRO A 82 3.71 -4.99 -7.32
C PRO A 82 2.19 -4.96 -7.14
N ASP A 83 1.48 -5.87 -7.82
CA ASP A 83 0.03 -6.01 -7.89
C ASP A 83 -0.70 -5.39 -6.68
N ALA A 84 -1.13 -4.14 -6.84
CA ALA A 84 -2.04 -3.50 -5.92
C ALA A 84 -3.41 -4.15 -6.17
N ASN A 85 -3.73 -5.16 -5.37
CA ASN A 85 -5.08 -5.72 -5.38
C ASN A 85 -6.09 -4.60 -5.08
N VAL A 86 -7.15 -4.58 -5.88
CA VAL A 86 -8.33 -3.72 -5.70
C VAL A 86 -9.38 -4.47 -4.90
#